data_AF-A0A8R1E7A9-F1
#
_entry.id   AF-A0A8R1E7A9-F1
#
_cell.length_a   1.000
_cell.length_b   1.000
_cell.length_c   1.000
_cell.angle_alpha   90.00
_cell.angle_beta   90.00
_cell.angle_gamma   90.00
#
_symmetry.space_group_name_H-M   'P 1'
#
loop_
_entity.id
_entity.type
_entity.pdbx_description
1 polymer ?
#
loop_
_entity_poly.entity_id
_entity_poly.type
_entity_poly.pdbx_seq_one_letter_code
_entity_poly.pdbx_strand_id
1 'polypeptide(L)'
;MFTGDRNLAEGLTSEDFTKPGIPMKTFIEKYLNRGEVKRVVFVPANTRAIAILHPGAVIDGKPARDQSVVVEYSQNSQQFWADVRKAEAELGIGLSQGVQIDLYQGMTTFR
;
A
#
# COMPACT_ATOMS: atom_id res chain seq x y z
N MET A 1 -19.40 -13.06 19.66
CA MET A 1 -19.63 -11.61 19.66
C MET A 1 -18.23 -10.99 19.59
N PHE A 2 -17.68 -10.40 18.52
CA PHE A 2 -18.18 -9.80 17.29
C PHE A 2 -17.25 -10.19 16.12
N THR A 3 -17.84 -10.49 14.97
CA THR A 3 -17.18 -10.61 13.66
C THR A 3 -17.20 -9.20 13.05
N GLY A 4 -16.07 -8.62 12.61
CA GLY A 4 -16.09 -7.21 12.15
C GLY A 4 -14.96 -6.73 11.24
N ASP A 5 -13.68 -6.84 11.63
CA ASP A 5 -12.62 -6.03 10.98
C ASP A 5 -11.45 -6.83 10.38
N ARG A 6 -11.64 -8.12 10.09
CA ARG A 6 -10.55 -8.98 9.60
C ARG A 6 -10.08 -8.71 8.16
N ASN A 7 -10.80 -7.94 7.36
CA ASN A 7 -10.53 -7.86 5.92
C ASN A 7 -9.59 -6.70 5.50
N LEU A 8 -9.44 -5.67 6.33
CA LEU A 8 -8.53 -4.54 6.10
C LEU A 8 -7.07 -4.84 6.48
N ALA A 9 -6.88 -5.74 7.46
CA ALA A 9 -5.56 -6.23 7.89
C ALA A 9 -5.18 -7.60 7.28
N GLU A 10 -5.99 -8.13 6.36
CA GLU A 10 -5.73 -9.42 5.74
C GLU A 10 -4.49 -9.32 4.85
N GLY A 11 -3.38 -9.90 5.32
CA GLY A 11 -2.06 -9.81 4.67
C GLY A 11 -1.09 -8.80 5.30
N LEU A 12 -1.50 -8.07 6.35
CA LEU A 12 -0.60 -7.24 7.14
C LEU A 12 -0.09 -8.01 8.35
N THR A 13 1.22 -8.15 8.46
CA THR A 13 1.88 -8.75 9.63
C THR A 13 2.36 -7.67 10.59
N SER A 14 2.47 -7.98 11.88
CA SER A 14 3.07 -7.08 12.87
C SER A 14 4.47 -6.61 12.47
N GLU A 15 5.19 -7.44 11.69
CA GLU A 15 6.52 -7.15 11.16
C GLU A 15 6.49 -6.00 10.15
N ASP A 16 5.43 -5.87 9.34
CA ASP A 16 5.24 -4.74 8.42
C ASP A 16 5.12 -3.40 9.14
N PHE A 17 4.78 -3.38 10.43
CA PHE A 17 4.80 -2.14 11.22
C PHE A 17 6.19 -1.79 11.74
N THR A 18 7.15 -2.72 11.65
CA THR A 18 8.54 -2.55 12.12
C THR A 18 9.56 -2.54 10.99
N LYS A 19 9.17 -2.95 9.78
CA LYS A 19 10.03 -2.95 8.59
C LYS A 19 10.42 -1.52 8.20
N PRO A 20 11.64 -1.34 7.65
CA PRO A 20 12.02 -0.08 7.06
C PRO A 20 11.08 0.22 5.90
N GLY A 21 10.47 1.41 5.92
CA GLY A 21 9.65 1.84 4.82
C GLY A 21 10.50 2.37 3.67
N ILE A 22 9.92 2.34 2.47
CA ILE A 22 10.51 2.92 1.28
C ILE A 22 9.82 4.25 0.96
N PRO A 23 10.54 5.20 0.36
CA PRO A 23 9.91 6.44 -0.07
C PRO A 23 8.89 6.15 -1.19
N MET A 24 7.82 6.94 -1.19
CA MET A 24 6.74 6.92 -2.20
C MET A 24 7.24 6.80 -3.63
N LYS A 25 8.26 7.60 -3.98
CA LYS A 25 8.84 7.60 -5.32
C LYS A 25 9.39 6.22 -5.71
N THR A 26 10.13 5.57 -4.81
CA THR A 26 10.64 4.21 -5.04
C THR A 26 9.51 3.20 -5.14
N PHE A 27 8.47 3.34 -4.32
CA PHE A 27 7.28 2.51 -4.41
C PHE A 27 6.64 2.60 -5.81
N ILE A 28 6.42 3.81 -6.30
CA ILE A 28 5.84 4.06 -7.62
C ILE A 28 6.72 3.46 -8.73
N GLU A 29 8.01 3.78 -8.75
CA GLU A 29 8.89 3.40 -9.85
C GLU A 29 9.19 1.90 -9.90
N LYS A 30 9.30 1.24 -8.74
CA LYS A 30 9.70 -0.18 -8.64
C LYS A 30 8.53 -1.14 -8.55
N TYR A 31 7.43 -0.76 -7.90
CA TYR A 31 6.30 -1.66 -7.59
C TYR A 31 5.07 -1.31 -8.42
N LEU A 32 4.60 -0.06 -8.32
CA LEU A 32 3.38 0.40 -8.98
C LEU A 32 3.51 0.34 -10.51
N ASN A 33 4.63 0.83 -11.05
CA ASN A 33 4.92 0.85 -12.48
C ASN A 33 4.89 -0.53 -13.15
N ARG A 34 5.23 -1.58 -12.38
CA ARG A 34 5.25 -2.95 -12.88
C ARG A 34 3.93 -3.69 -12.67
N GLY A 35 2.93 -3.07 -12.05
CA GLY A 35 1.66 -3.72 -11.74
C GLY A 35 1.79 -4.83 -10.69
N GLU A 36 2.84 -4.79 -9.86
CA GLU A 36 3.12 -5.83 -8.86
C GLU A 36 2.29 -5.67 -7.59
N VAL A 37 1.66 -4.50 -7.45
CA VAL A 37 0.87 -4.12 -6.30
C VAL A 37 -0.57 -4.57 -6.49
N LYS A 38 -1.03 -5.42 -5.59
CA LYS A 38 -2.41 -5.90 -5.57
C LYS A 38 -3.34 -4.87 -4.92
N ARG A 39 -2.93 -4.35 -3.76
CA ARG A 39 -3.67 -3.32 -3.00
C ARG A 39 -2.73 -2.54 -2.09
N VAL A 40 -3.11 -1.36 -1.67
CA VAL A 40 -2.37 -0.52 -0.73
C VAL A 40 -3.28 -0.19 0.43
N VAL A 41 -2.75 -0.27 1.64
CA VAL A 41 -3.46 0.02 2.88
C VAL A 41 -2.79 1.22 3.54
N PHE A 42 -3.43 2.38 3.49
CA PHE A 42 -2.90 3.60 4.10
C PHE A 42 -3.22 3.64 5.60
N VAL A 43 -2.20 3.77 6.44
CA VAL A 43 -2.31 3.83 7.90
C VAL A 43 -2.06 5.26 8.38
N PRO A 44 -3.11 6.11 8.51
CA PRO A 44 -2.94 7.51 8.90
C PRO A 44 -2.37 7.66 10.31
N ALA A 45 -2.68 6.73 11.22
CA ALA A 45 -2.18 6.72 12.60
C ALA A 45 -0.64 6.68 12.71
N ASN A 46 0.03 6.17 11.68
CA ASN A 46 1.47 6.01 11.64
C ASN A 46 2.12 6.68 10.42
N THR A 47 1.36 7.52 9.70
CA THR A 47 1.78 8.23 8.48
C THR A 47 2.59 7.35 7.52
N ARG A 48 2.05 6.16 7.25
CA ARG A 48 2.68 5.17 6.38
C ARG A 48 1.61 4.39 5.65
N ALA A 49 1.91 3.92 4.45
CA ALA A 49 1.07 3.01 3.70
C ALA A 49 1.72 1.63 3.65
N ILE A 50 0.94 0.58 3.49
CA ILE A 50 1.44 -0.78 3.33
C ILE A 50 0.87 -1.30 2.02
N ALA A 51 1.74 -1.44 1.03
CA ALA A 51 1.38 -2.00 -0.25
C ALA A 51 1.53 -3.51 -0.24
N ILE A 52 0.42 -4.20 -0.46
CA ILE A 52 0.34 -5.65 -0.59
C ILE A 52 0.57 -6.00 -2.05
N LEU A 53 1.51 -6.90 -2.29
CA LEU A 53 1.98 -7.32 -3.60
C LEU A 53 1.29 -8.61 -4.05
N HIS A 54 1.31 -8.85 -5.35
CA HIS A 54 0.88 -10.14 -5.90
C HIS A 54 1.82 -11.27 -5.44
N PRO A 55 1.29 -12.50 -5.26
CA PRO A 55 2.13 -13.65 -4.93
C PRO A 55 3.13 -13.91 -6.06
N GLY A 56 4.43 -13.87 -5.73
CA GLY A 56 5.50 -14.00 -6.71
C GLY A 56 5.89 -12.71 -7.43
N ALA A 57 5.51 -11.54 -6.90
CA ALA A 57 6.02 -10.25 -7.38
C ALA A 57 7.56 -10.27 -7.51
N VAL A 58 8.11 -9.65 -8.54
CA VAL A 58 9.53 -9.54 -8.89
C VAL A 58 9.97 -8.08 -8.88
N ILE A 59 10.51 -7.66 -7.74
CA ILE A 59 11.04 -6.31 -7.55
C ILE A 59 12.50 -6.30 -7.95
N ASP A 60 12.84 -5.44 -8.91
CA ASP A 60 14.22 -5.25 -9.35
C ASP A 60 14.89 -6.55 -9.86
N GLY A 61 14.10 -7.44 -10.48
CA GLY A 61 14.58 -8.73 -10.96
C GLY A 61 14.78 -9.78 -9.87
N LYS A 62 14.38 -9.49 -8.62
CA LYS A 62 14.38 -10.45 -7.51
C LYS A 62 12.95 -10.73 -7.06
N PRO A 63 12.59 -12.00 -6.81
CA PRO A 63 11.29 -12.31 -6.23
C PRO A 63 11.17 -11.66 -4.86
N ALA A 64 10.04 -10.99 -4.63
CA ALA A 64 9.62 -10.48 -3.34
C ALA A 64 9.62 -11.64 -2.36
N ARG A 65 10.46 -11.58 -1.32
CA ARG A 65 10.31 -12.49 -0.17
C ARG A 65 9.04 -12.17 0.61
N ASP A 66 8.73 -10.89 0.70
CA ASP A 66 7.59 -10.37 1.41
C ASP A 66 6.47 -10.03 0.44
N GLN A 67 5.24 -10.40 0.80
CA GLN A 67 4.04 -10.07 0.02
C GLN A 67 3.52 -8.66 0.34
N SER A 68 4.28 -7.88 1.11
CA SER A 68 3.93 -6.57 1.61
C SER A 68 5.17 -5.70 1.69
N VAL A 69 5.02 -4.42 1.34
CA VAL A 69 6.05 -3.40 1.47
C VAL A 69 5.48 -2.17 2.16
N VAL A 70 6.26 -1.60 3.06
CA VAL A 70 5.89 -0.38 3.78
C VAL A 70 6.35 0.81 2.99
N VAL A 71 5.45 1.76 2.76
CA VAL A 71 5.70 3.02 2.07
C VAL A 71 5.62 4.13 3.10
N GLU A 72 6.71 4.85 3.31
CA GLU A 72 6.72 5.99 4.21
C GLU A 72 6.04 7.17 3.52
N TYR A 73 5.01 7.71 4.17
CA TYR A 73 4.25 8.82 3.61
C TYR A 73 3.72 9.73 4.70
N SER A 74 4.45 10.81 4.95
CA SER A 74 4.17 11.77 6.02
C SER A 74 2.89 12.60 5.82
N GLN A 75 2.28 12.55 4.63
CA GLN A 75 1.12 13.38 4.28
C GLN A 75 -0.20 12.60 4.50
N ASN A 76 -1.34 13.26 4.28
CA ASN A 76 -2.66 12.64 4.42
C ASN A 76 -2.98 11.62 3.32
N SER A 77 -3.93 10.72 3.62
CA SER A 77 -4.43 9.71 2.68
C SER A 77 -4.96 10.30 1.37
N GLN A 78 -5.64 11.44 1.41
CA GLN A 78 -6.09 12.14 0.21
C GLN A 78 -4.91 12.57 -0.68
N GLN A 79 -3.83 13.05 -0.06
CA GLN A 79 -2.63 13.45 -0.78
C GLN A 79 -1.92 12.23 -1.37
N PHE A 80 -1.87 11.13 -0.62
CA PHE A 80 -1.34 9.85 -1.10
C PHE A 80 -2.10 9.38 -2.33
N TRP A 81 -3.43 9.39 -2.28
CA TRP A 81 -4.28 9.00 -3.40
C TRP A 81 -4.04 9.88 -4.63
N ALA A 82 -3.96 11.19 -4.45
CA ALA A 82 -3.66 12.13 -5.52
C ALA A 82 -2.28 11.89 -6.13
N ASP A 83 -1.27 11.62 -5.31
CA ASP A 83 0.11 11.39 -5.74
C ASP A 83 0.25 10.05 -6.47
N VAL A 84 -0.36 8.97 -5.96
CA VAL A 84 -0.46 7.69 -6.69
C VAL A 84 -1.15 7.91 -8.03
N ARG A 85 -2.32 8.54 -8.05
CA ARG A 85 -3.09 8.75 -9.30
C ARG A 85 -2.33 9.61 -10.31
N LYS A 86 -1.64 10.64 -9.85
CA LYS A 86 -0.79 11.47 -10.69
C LYS A 86 0.35 10.64 -11.27
N ALA A 87 1.02 9.84 -10.44
CA ALA A 87 2.08 8.96 -10.89
C ALA A 87 1.59 7.87 -11.86
N GLU A 88 0.43 7.26 -11.61
CA GLU A 88 -0.21 6.32 -12.54
C GLU A 88 -0.45 7.00 -13.90
N ALA A 89 -0.97 8.22 -13.90
CA ALA A 89 -1.20 8.99 -15.12
C ALA A 89 0.11 9.34 -15.85
N GLU A 90 1.17 9.71 -15.12
CA GLU A 90 2.50 9.99 -15.67
C GLU A 90 3.14 8.73 -16.28
N LEU A 91 2.87 7.56 -15.70
CA LEU A 91 3.33 6.26 -16.19
C LEU A 91 2.44 5.68 -17.30
N GLY A 92 1.31 6.31 -17.61
CA GLY A 92 0.33 5.81 -18.59
C GLY A 92 -0.47 4.60 -18.10
N ILE A 93 -0.49 4.34 -16.80
CA ILE A 93 -1.31 3.29 -16.18
C ILE A 93 -2.75 3.81 -16.11
N GLY A 94 -3.64 3.20 -16.89
CA GLY A 94 -5.05 3.59 -16.89
C GLY A 94 -5.72 3.35 -15.53
N LEU A 95 -6.70 4.18 -15.17
CA LEU A 95 -7.45 4.10 -13.90
C LEU A 95 -8.00 2.69 -13.59
N SER A 96 -8.30 1.90 -14.63
CA SER A 96 -8.78 0.51 -14.52
C SER A 96 -7.68 -0.50 -14.13
N GLN A 97 -6.41 -0.16 -14.33
CA GLN A 97 -5.26 -0.93 -13.85
C GLN A 97 -4.64 -0.32 -12.59
N GLY A 98 -5.24 0.75 -12.08
CA GLY A 98 -4.74 1.43 -10.90
C GLY A 98 -4.92 0.59 -9.65
N VAL A 99 -4.04 0.79 -8.68
CA VAL A 99 -4.03 0.00 -7.46
C VAL A 99 -5.19 0.37 -6.55
N GLN A 100 -5.78 -0.62 -5.89
CA GLN A 100 -6.80 -0.35 -4.88
C GLN A 100 -6.12 0.22 -3.64
N ILE A 101 -6.53 1.40 -3.19
CA ILE A 101 -6.01 2.02 -1.96
C ILE A 101 -7.12 2.04 -0.92
N ASP A 102 -6.95 1.26 0.14
CA ASP A 102 -7.81 1.17 1.31
C ASP A 102 -7.25 2.03 2.45
N LEU A 103 -8.13 2.63 3.25
CA LEU A 103 -7.74 3.38 4.43
C LEU A 103 -7.87 2.50 5.68
N TYR A 104 -6.77 2.24 6.37
CA TYR A 104 -6.79 1.56 7.67
C TYR A 104 -7.16 2.56 8.77
N GLN A 105 -8.46 2.74 8.97
CA GLN A 105 -8.98 3.36 10.18
C GLN A 105 -8.97 2.31 11.29
N GLY A 106 -7.82 2.14 11.97
CA GLY A 106 -7.75 1.27 13.14
C GLY A 106 -8.93 1.52 14.09
N MET A 107 -9.62 0.45 14.50
CA MET A 107 -10.80 0.40 15.37
C MET A 107 -11.36 1.78 15.74
N THR A 108 -12.12 2.40 14.83
CA THR A 108 -13.09 3.40 15.26
C THR A 108 -14.12 2.66 16.11
N THR A 109 -13.89 2.62 17.42
CA THR A 109 -14.97 2.45 18.39
C THR A 109 -15.89 3.64 18.16
N PHE A 110 -16.88 3.48 17.29
CA PHE A 110 -18.04 4.34 17.27
C PHE A 110 -18.68 4.17 18.66
N ARG A 111 -18.56 5.21 19.51
CA ARG A 111 -19.33 5.34 20.74
C ARG A 111 -20.74 5.78 20.42
#